data_AF-A0A4Z0PB16-F1
#
_entry.id   AF-A0A4Z0PB16-F1
#
_cell.length_a   1.000
_cell.length_b   1.000
_cell.length_c   1.000
_cell.angle_alpha   90.00
_cell.angle_beta   90.00
_cell.angle_gamma   90.00
#
_symmetry.space_group_name_H-M   'P 1'
#
loop_
_entity.id
_entity.type
_entity.pdbx_description
1 polymer ?
#
loop_
_entity_poly.entity_id
_entity_poly.type
_entity_poly.pdbx_seq_one_letter_code
_entity_poly.pdbx_strand_id
1 'polypeptide(L)'
;MTEEYLRQLGFETYTDPNAFGKAVAYNVAWRYRHTHAAQDGTVLYAEHPLSIPRCRLSTLPAPLDQRDVLADVALDDDAGLTAAVNSFFTAHQGIGAVLKANTSSAFRPFRRKE
;
A
#
# COMPACT_ATOMS: atom_id res chain seq x y z
N MET A 1 -6.88 -7.38 12.45
CA MET A 1 -7.21 -6.38 11.40
C MET A 1 -7.65 -7.08 10.12
N THR A 2 -8.71 -6.58 9.50
CA THR A 2 -9.28 -7.11 8.24
C THR A 2 -8.93 -6.16 7.10
N GLU A 3 -8.80 -6.66 5.88
CA GLU A 3 -8.57 -5.85 4.66
C GLU A 3 -9.57 -4.69 4.51
N GLU A 4 -10.79 -4.87 5.02
CA GLU A 4 -11.83 -3.84 5.11
C GLU A 4 -11.39 -2.60 5.89
N TYR A 5 -10.62 -2.77 6.97
CA TYR A 5 -10.14 -1.65 7.78
C TYR A 5 -9.09 -0.82 7.05
N LEU A 6 -8.17 -1.48 6.34
CA LEU A 6 -7.21 -0.80 5.47
C LEU A 6 -7.94 0.01 4.40
N ARG A 7 -9.00 -0.54 3.82
CA ARG A 7 -9.86 0.18 2.86
C ARG A 7 -10.58 1.37 3.49
N GLN A 8 -11.05 1.26 4.74
CA GLN A 8 -11.64 2.38 5.48
C GLN A 8 -10.62 3.50 5.75
N LEU A 9 -9.36 3.13 5.99
CA LEU A 9 -8.24 4.07 6.09
C LEU A 9 -7.80 4.67 4.75
N GLY A 10 -8.46 4.32 3.64
CA GLY A 10 -8.13 4.85 2.32
C GLY A 10 -6.98 4.13 1.63
N PHE A 11 -6.62 2.91 2.07
CA PHE A 11 -5.69 2.05 1.34
C PHE A 11 -6.39 1.20 0.28
N GLU A 12 -5.74 1.06 -0.87
CA GLU A 12 -6.16 0.19 -1.96
C GLU A 12 -5.10 -0.88 -2.21
N THR A 13 -5.53 -2.09 -2.58
CA THR A 13 -4.61 -3.17 -2.96
C THR A 13 -3.73 -2.71 -4.11
N TYR A 14 -2.41 -2.75 -3.90
CA TYR A 14 -1.43 -2.28 -4.85
C TYR A 14 -0.71 -3.46 -5.49
N THR A 15 -1.02 -3.68 -6.77
CA THR A 15 -0.32 -4.63 -7.64
C THR A 15 0.73 -3.86 -8.43
N ASP A 16 2.02 -4.13 -8.20
CA ASP A 16 3.09 -3.50 -8.97
C ASP A 16 2.96 -3.89 -10.46
N PRO A 17 2.71 -2.93 -11.37
CA PRO A 17 2.51 -3.23 -12.80
C PRO A 17 3.81 -3.67 -13.49
N ASN A 18 4.97 -3.41 -12.90
CA ASN A 18 6.28 -3.86 -13.38
C ASN A 18 6.67 -5.27 -12.86
N ALA A 19 5.82 -5.91 -12.06
CA ALA A 19 6.03 -7.28 -11.58
C ALA A 19 5.70 -8.35 -12.63
N PHE A 20 5.48 -7.97 -13.89
CA PHE A 20 5.42 -8.91 -15.01
C PHE A 20 6.79 -9.57 -15.23
N GLY A 21 6.98 -10.77 -14.66
CA GLY A 21 8.15 -11.62 -14.89
C GLY A 21 9.17 -11.67 -13.75
N LYS A 22 9.16 -10.69 -12.84
CA LYS A 22 9.70 -10.88 -11.50
C LYS A 22 8.52 -11.27 -10.63
N ALA A 23 8.41 -12.54 -10.29
CA ALA A 23 7.55 -13.01 -9.21
C ALA A 23 8.00 -12.35 -7.90
N VAL A 24 7.74 -11.05 -7.76
CA VAL A 24 7.85 -10.35 -6.49
C VAL A 24 6.70 -10.91 -5.69
N ALA A 25 7.06 -11.91 -4.91
CA ALA A 25 6.20 -12.86 -4.25
C ALA A 25 4.96 -12.22 -3.62
N TYR A 26 3.86 -12.19 -4.37
CA TYR A 26 2.50 -12.15 -3.79
C TYR A 26 2.26 -13.34 -2.86
N ASN A 27 3.15 -14.34 -2.88
CA ASN A 27 3.15 -15.48 -1.98
C ASN A 27 3.68 -15.18 -0.57
N VAL A 28 4.24 -13.99 -0.28
CA VAL A 28 4.78 -13.67 1.06
C VAL A 28 4.16 -12.44 1.75
N ALA A 29 3.58 -11.47 1.01
CA ALA A 29 2.98 -10.29 1.64
C ALA A 29 1.88 -9.66 0.78
N TRP A 30 0.81 -9.20 1.43
CA TRP A 30 -0.21 -8.32 0.86
C TRP A 30 0.28 -6.88 0.88
N ARG A 31 -0.04 -6.14 -0.19
CA ARG A 31 0.47 -4.79 -0.40
C ARG A 31 -0.67 -3.85 -0.70
N TYR A 32 -0.61 -2.70 -0.05
CA TYR A 32 -1.60 -1.66 -0.20
C TYR A 32 -0.90 -0.31 -0.40
N ARG A 33 -1.55 0.58 -1.14
CA ARG A 33 -1.12 1.96 -1.35
C ARG A 33 -2.25 2.88 -0.92
N HIS A 34 -1.91 3.94 -0.22
CA HIS A 34 -2.90 4.93 0.16
C HIS A 34 -3.42 5.67 -1.08
N THR A 35 -4.73 5.96 -1.10
CA THR A 35 -5.42 6.69 -2.18
C THR A 35 -4.93 8.13 -2.32
N HIS A 36 -4.41 8.71 -1.25
CA HIS A 36 -3.81 10.05 -1.26
C HIS A 36 -2.30 9.98 -1.09
N ALA A 37 -1.58 10.80 -1.86
CA ALA A 37 -0.22 11.20 -1.52
C ALA A 37 -0.26 12.24 -0.39
N ALA A 38 0.83 12.38 0.34
CA ALA A 38 1.03 13.52 1.21
C ALA A 38 1.22 14.81 0.42
N GLN A 39 1.16 15.96 1.08
CA GLN A 39 1.23 17.26 0.41
C GLN A 39 2.60 17.52 -0.25
N ASP A 40 3.67 16.96 0.31
CA ASP A 40 5.02 16.92 -0.29
C ASP A 40 5.12 16.00 -1.53
N GLY A 41 4.07 15.22 -1.83
CA GLY A 41 4.03 14.27 -2.95
C GLY A 41 4.50 12.86 -2.58
N THR A 42 4.97 12.66 -1.34
CA THR A 42 5.34 11.35 -0.81
C THR A 42 4.12 10.43 -0.71
N VAL A 43 4.24 9.18 -1.17
CA VAL A 43 3.15 8.20 -1.17
C VAL A 43 3.31 7.24 -0.01
N LEU A 44 2.21 6.90 0.67
CA LEU A 44 2.21 5.90 1.74
C LEU A 44 1.84 4.52 1.20
N TYR A 45 2.65 3.53 1.54
CA TYR A 45 2.44 2.12 1.27
C TYR A 45 2.32 1.35 2.58
N ALA A 46 1.49 0.32 2.57
CA ALA A 46 1.36 -0.64 3.65
C ALA A 46 1.70 -2.04 3.15
N GLU A 47 2.59 -2.72 3.85
CA GLU A 47 2.95 -4.11 3.62
C GLU A 47 2.47 -4.98 4.78
N HIS A 48 1.82 -6.09 4.45
CA HIS A 48 1.33 -7.06 5.41
C HIS A 48 1.88 -8.47 5.06
N PRO A 49 2.93 -8.95 5.73
CA PRO A 49 3.51 -10.26 5.48
C PRO A 49 2.54 -11.36 5.93
N LEU A 50 2.22 -12.32 5.07
CA LEU A 50 1.27 -13.40 5.36
C LEU A 50 1.66 -14.28 6.56
N SER A 51 2.95 -14.31 6.91
CA SER A 51 3.50 -15.14 8.00
C SER A 51 3.69 -14.38 9.31
N ILE A 52 3.55 -13.04 9.31
CA ILE A 52 3.87 -12.19 10.46
C ILE A 52 2.65 -11.33 10.78
N PRO A 53 2.15 -11.34 12.03
CA PRO A 53 0.96 -10.61 12.39
C PRO A 53 1.21 -9.09 12.56
N ARG A 54 1.82 -8.44 11.56
CA ARG A 54 2.23 -7.03 11.60
C ARG A 54 1.98 -6.33 10.27
N CYS A 55 1.61 -5.06 10.35
CA CYS A 55 1.49 -4.15 9.23
C CYS A 55 2.65 -3.16 9.26
N ARG A 56 3.39 -3.07 8.16
CA ARG A 56 4.51 -2.15 7.99
C ARG A 56 4.12 -1.01 7.09
N LEU A 57 4.42 0.22 7.50
CA LEU A 57 4.23 1.41 6.69
C LEU A 57 5.55 1.88 6.10
N SER A 58 5.52 2.32 4.85
CA SER A 58 6.70 2.79 4.12
C SER A 58 6.34 3.80 3.05
N THR A 59 7.34 4.55 2.58
CA THR A 59 7.19 5.47 1.42
C THR A 59 7.58 4.85 0.09
N LEU A 60 8.26 3.69 0.15
CA LEU A 60 8.72 2.97 -1.02
C LEU A 60 7.80 1.79 -1.35
N PRO A 61 7.57 1.53 -2.64
CA PRO A 61 7.03 0.24 -3.05
C PRO A 61 8.08 -0.83 -2.77
N ALA A 62 7.66 -1.92 -2.13
CA ALA A 62 8.52 -3.03 -1.70
C ALA A 62 9.43 -3.58 -2.83
N PRO A 63 10.57 -4.24 -2.51
CA PRO A 63 10.99 -4.76 -1.19
C PRO A 63 11.40 -3.67 -0.20
N LEU A 64 10.97 -3.82 1.05
CA LEU A 64 11.31 -2.90 2.13
C LEU A 64 12.49 -3.44 2.93
N ASP A 65 13.56 -2.65 3.03
CA ASP A 65 14.56 -2.87 4.07
C ASP A 65 14.01 -2.36 5.41
N GLN A 66 14.51 -2.86 6.54
CA GLN A 66 14.09 -2.37 7.86
C GLN A 66 14.32 -0.86 8.02
N ARG A 67 15.25 -0.27 7.27
CA ARG A 67 15.53 1.16 7.25
C ARG A 67 14.46 1.99 6.54
N ASP A 68 13.68 1.38 5.65
CA ASP A 68 12.62 2.03 4.89
C ASP A 68 11.24 1.91 5.57
N VAL A 69 11.17 1.16 6.69
CA VAL A 69 9.96 1.00 7.49
C VAL A 69 9.79 2.22 8.39
N LEU A 70 8.73 2.99 8.15
CA LEU A 70 8.34 4.14 8.97
C LEU A 70 7.66 3.70 10.27
N ALA A 71 6.84 2.66 10.21
CA ALA A 71 6.14 2.11 11.36
C ALA A 71 5.93 0.60 11.19
N ASP A 72 6.15 -0.17 12.25
CA ASP A 72 5.84 -1.60 12.35
C ASP A 72 4.78 -1.76 13.45
N VAL A 73 3.53 -1.98 13.03
CA VAL A 73 2.35 -2.02 13.92
C VAL A 73 1.81 -3.43 13.96
N ALA A 74 1.34 -3.89 15.12
CA ALA A 74 0.68 -5.20 15.21
C ALA A 74 -0.66 -5.19 14.45
N LEU A 75 -1.02 -6.31 13.82
CA LEU A 75 -2.32 -6.45 13.14
C LEU A 75 -3.53 -6.32 14.07
N ASP A 76 -3.35 -6.48 15.37
CA ASP A 76 -4.44 -6.28 16.33
C ASP A 76 -4.56 -4.81 16.75
N ASP A 77 -3.52 -4.02 16.50
CA ASP A 77 -3.39 -2.64 16.97
C ASP A 77 -3.93 -1.64 15.93
N ASP A 78 -5.24 -1.68 15.78
CA ASP A 78 -6.03 -0.81 14.92
C ASP A 78 -5.76 0.68 15.18
N ALA A 79 -5.77 1.04 16.47
CA ALA A 79 -5.54 2.40 16.92
C ALA A 79 -4.11 2.89 16.60
N GLY A 80 -3.10 2.04 16.77
CA GLY A 80 -1.73 2.39 16.43
C GLY A 80 -1.51 2.53 14.93
N LEU A 81 -2.21 1.75 14.10
CA LEU A 81 -2.13 1.93 12.65
C LEU A 81 -2.70 3.29 12.25
N THR A 82 -3.89 3.63 12.76
CA THR A 82 -4.50 4.95 12.52
C THR A 82 -3.61 6.08 13.00
N ALA A 83 -3.00 5.94 14.18
CA ALA A 83 -2.08 6.93 14.72
C ALA A 83 -0.82 7.07 13.84
N ALA A 84 -0.28 5.96 13.33
CA ALA A 84 0.89 5.98 12.45
C ALA A 84 0.59 6.63 11.09
N VAL A 85 -0.58 6.34 10.50
CA VAL A 85 -1.04 6.98 9.26
C VAL A 85 -1.23 8.49 9.45
N ASN A 86 -1.91 8.91 10.52
CA ASN A 86 -2.07 10.33 10.83
C ASN A 86 -0.74 11.03 11.11
N SER A 87 0.17 10.36 11.83
CA SER A 87 1.51 10.89 12.11
C SER A 87 2.32 11.07 10.83
N PHE A 88 2.22 10.12 9.89
CA PHE A 88 2.83 10.23 8.58
C PHE A 88 2.32 11.45 7.81
N PHE A 89 1.00 11.59 7.66
CA PHE A 89 0.46 12.75 6.94
C PHE A 89 0.81 14.06 7.64
N THR A 90 0.78 14.10 8.97
CA THR A 90 1.18 15.28 9.74
C THR A 90 2.65 15.63 9.51
N ALA A 91 3.55 14.64 9.46
CA ALA A 91 4.97 14.84 9.18
C ALA A 91 5.23 15.32 7.73
N HIS A 92 4.39 14.92 6.78
CA HIS A 92 4.50 15.31 5.36
C HIS A 92 3.56 16.46 4.97
N GLN A 93 3.33 17.38 5.91
CA GLN A 93 2.52 18.61 5.75
C GLN A 93 1.02 18.43 5.54
N GLY A 94 0.52 17.20 5.52
CA GLY A 94 -0.91 16.86 5.45
C GLY A 94 -1.23 15.88 4.34
N ILE A 95 -2.53 15.60 4.19
CA ILE A 95 -3.07 14.81 3.08
C ILE A 95 -3.07 15.70 1.82
N GLY A 96 -2.38 15.23 0.79
CA GLY A 96 -2.25 15.89 -0.50
C GLY A 96 -3.17 15.29 -1.58
N ALA A 97 -2.66 15.29 -2.81
CA ALA A 97 -3.42 14.91 -3.98
C ALA A 97 -3.88 13.45 -3.96
N VAL A 98 -5.09 13.20 -4.47
CA VAL A 98 -5.61 11.85 -4.72
C VAL A 98 -4.79 11.21 -5.85
N LEU A 99 -4.14 10.11 -5.55
CA LEU A 99 -3.48 9.24 -6.51
C LEU A 99 -4.55 8.50 -7.32
N LYS A 100 -4.40 8.47 -8.64
CA LYS A 100 -5.28 7.65 -9.47
C LYS A 100 -5.20 6.20 -9.02
N ALA A 101 -6.36 5.60 -8.74
CA ALA A 101 -6.50 4.18 -8.46
C ALA A 101 -5.70 3.40 -9.51
N ASN A 102 -4.96 2.38 -9.05
CA ASN A 102 -4.22 1.49 -9.94
C ASN A 102 -5.25 0.62 -10.66
N THR A 103 -5.94 1.18 -11.66
CA THR A 103 -6.88 0.45 -12.51
C THR A 103 -6.04 -0.57 -13.25
N SER A 104 -6.00 -1.79 -12.69
CA SER A 104 -5.50 -2.98 -13.36
C SER A 104 -6.09 -2.96 -14.76
N SER A 105 -5.21 -2.81 -15.75
CA SER A 105 -5.54 -2.64 -17.15
C SER A 105 -6.74 -3.50 -17.52
N ALA A 106 -7.88 -2.84 -17.81
CA ALA A 106 -9.11 -3.51 -18.16
C ALA A 106 -8.79 -4.56 -19.24
N PHE A 107 -9.01 -5.83 -18.89
CA PHE A 107 -8.83 -6.97 -19.77
C PHE A 107 -9.52 -6.66 -21.10
N ARG A 108 -8.76 -6.35 -22.15
CA ARG A 108 -9.29 -6.15 -23.50
C ARG A 108 -9.30 -7.52 -24.16
N PRO A 109 -10.44 -8.23 -24.26
CA PRO A 109 -10.46 -9.46 -25.04
C PRO A 109 -10.04 -9.15 -26.47
N PHE A 110 -9.04 -9.88 -26.94
CA PHE A 110 -8.51 -9.79 -28.30
C PHE A 110 -9.67 -9.86 -29.31
N ARG A 111 -9.93 -8.75 -30.03
CA ARG A 111 -10.69 -8.83 -31.28
C ARG A 111 -9.83 -9.62 -32.26
N ARG A 112 -10.16 -10.90 -32.49
CA ARG A 112 -9.76 -11.59 -33.72
C ARG A 112 -10.37 -10.78 -34.86
N LYS A 113 -9.53 -10.15 -35.68
CA LYS A 113 -9.95 -9.64 -36.99
C LYS A 113 -10.12 -10.86 -37.89
N GLU A 114 -11.33 -11.01 -38.41
CA GLU A 114 -11.61 -11.79 -39.61
C GLU A 114 -11.08 -11.05 -40.84
#